data_AF-A0A9P0L552-F1
#
_entry.id   AF-A0A9P0L552-F1
#
_cell.length_a   1.000
_cell.length_b   1.000
_cell.length_c   1.000
_cell.angle_alpha   90.00
_cell.angle_beta   90.00
_cell.angle_gamma   90.00
#
_symmetry.space_group_name_H-M   'P 1'
#
loop_
_entity.id
_entity.type
_entity.pdbx_description
1 polymer ?
#
loop_
_entity_poly.entity_id
_entity_poly.type
_entity_poly.pdbx_seq_one_letter_code
_entity_poly.pdbx_strand_id
1 'polypeptide(L)' 'MLYSLETHKIYGYVTNTKIKIIIIVDSTNTSLRDNEIKSMFKKIHSEYADVVCNPFYIPGEPITSKSFAMNIKSIMLQA' A
#
# COMPACT_ATOMS: atom_id res chain seq x y z
N MET A 1 -7.97 10.17 4.39
CA MET A 1 -8.63 9.16 5.23
C MET A 1 -9.99 8.83 4.62
N LEU A 2 -10.28 7.56 4.34
CA LEU A 2 -11.57 7.15 3.77
C LEU A 2 -12.60 6.89 4.87
N TYR A 3 -12.17 6.28 5.97
CA TYR A 3 -13.03 5.94 7.09
C TYR A 3 -12.20 5.82 8.37
N SER A 4 -12.75 6.20 9.52
CA SER A 4 -12.13 6.01 10.83
C SER A 4 -13.10 5.21 11.71
N LEU A 5 -12.67 4.03 12.12
CA LEU A 5 -13.27 3.27 13.21
C LEU A 5 -12.60 3.71 14.53
N GLU A 6 -13.21 3.37 15.66
CA GLU A 6 -12.63 3.65 16.98
C GLU A 6 -11.23 3.04 17.14
N THR A 7 -11.00 1.87 16.53
CA THR A 7 -9.76 1.10 16.64
C THR A 7 -8.85 1.19 15.41
N HIS A 8 -9.36 1.65 14.27
CA HIS A 8 -8.62 1.62 13.01
C HIS A 8 -8.87 2.84 12.14
N LYS A 9 -7.80 3.38 11.56
CA LYS A 9 -7.84 4.41 10.52
C LYS A 9 -7.63 3.74 9.17
N ILE A 10 -8.58 3.95 8.25
CA ILE A 10 -8.53 3.39 6.90
C ILE A 10 -8.20 4.50 5.92
N TYR A 11 -7.09 4.32 5.21
CA TYR A 11 -6.66 5.18 4.13
C TYR A 11 -6.83 4.43 2.81
N GLY A 12 -7.22 5.16 1.77
CA GLY A 12 -7.25 4.60 0.43
C GLY A 12 -6.70 5.58 -0.59
N TYR A 13 -6.16 5.00 -1.65
CA TYR A 13 -5.54 5.68 -2.76
C TYR A 13 -5.98 4.99 -4.05
N VAL A 14 -6.44 5.78 -5.01
CA VAL A 14 -6.85 5.29 -6.32
C VAL A 14 -5.90 5.87 -7.35
N THR A 15 -5.28 5.01 -8.16
CA THR A 15 -4.37 5.41 -9.23
C THR A 15 -5.17 5.84 -10.47
N ASN A 16 -4.49 6.48 -11.42
CA ASN A 16 -5.09 6.83 -12.72
C ASN A 16 -5.55 5.58 -13.51
N THR A 17 -4.93 4.42 -13.26
CA THR A 17 -5.30 3.11 -13.83
C THR A 17 -6.43 2.41 -13.06
N LYS A 18 -7.10 3.11 -12.14
CA LYS A 18 -8.21 2.63 -11.31
C LYS A 18 -7.84 1.48 -10.36
N ILE A 19 -6.54 1.29 -10.08
CA ILE A 19 -6.09 0.38 -9.03
C ILE A 19 -6.33 1.05 -7.68
N LYS A 20 -6.90 0.29 -6.75
CA LYS A 20 -7.24 0.76 -5.40
C LYS A 20 -6.26 0.14 -4.41
N ILE A 21 -5.53 0.98 -3.69
CA ILE A 21 -4.63 0.59 -2.60
C ILE A 21 -5.27 1.04 -1.29
N ILE A 22 -5.37 0.11 -0.33
CA ILE A 22 -5.98 0.36 0.98
C ILE A 22 -4.92 0.08 2.05
N ILE A 23 -4.73 1.02 2.96
CA ILE A 23 -3.85 0.88 4.13
C ILE A 23 -4.72 1.01 5.38
N ILE A 24 -4.63 0.02 6.26
CA ILE A 24 -5.33 0.00 7.54
C ILE A 24 -4.27 0.17 8.63
N VAL A 25 -4.46 1.18 9.47
CA VAL A 25 -3.56 1.49 10.59
C VAL A 25 -4.37 1.43 11.87
N ASP A 26 -3.76 0.92 12.94
CA ASP A 26 -4.36 0.99 14.27
C ASP A 26 -4.51 2.46 14.72
N SER A 27 -5.66 2.84 15.29
CA SER A 27 -5.92 4.22 15.73
C SER A 27 -4.96 4.68 16.84
N THR A 28 -4.37 3.73 17.58
CA THR A 28 -3.35 3.96 18.62
C THR A 28 -2.00 4.40 18.09
N ASN A 29 -1.70 4.14 16.81
CA ASN A 29 -0.49 4.61 16.15
C ASN A 29 -0.63 6.11 15.77
N THR A 30 -0.29 6.98 16.72
CA THR A 30 -0.35 8.44 16.55
C THR A 30 0.88 9.02 15.84
N SER A 31 1.95 8.23 15.65
CA SER A 31 3.19 8.63 14.96
C SER A 31 3.01 8.82 13.46
N LEU A 32 2.11 8.03 12.85
CA LEU A 32 1.88 8.01 11.42
C LEU A 32 1.15 9.26 10.94
N ARG A 33 1.91 10.18 10.32
CA ARG A 33 1.38 11.42 9.77
C ARG A 33 0.85 11.21 8.35
N ASP A 34 -0.10 12.05 7.93
CA ASP A 34 -0.68 11.99 6.58
C ASP A 34 0.36 12.03 5.44
N ASN A 35 1.47 12.75 5.65
CA ASN A 35 2.56 12.83 4.67
C ASN A 35 3.31 11.50 4.52
N GLU A 36 3.50 10.75 5.61
CA GLU A 36 4.11 9.41 5.58
C GLU A 36 3.17 8.44 4.86
N ILE A 37 1.86 8.49 5.16
CA ILE A 37 0.86 7.67 4.46
C ILE A 37 0.84 7.97 2.94
N LYS A 38 0.89 9.25 2.54
CA LYS A 38 1.01 9.62 1.12
C LYS A 38 2.29 9.09 0.49
N SER A 39 3.41 9.12 1.22
CA SER A 39 4.69 8.57 0.75
C SER A 39 4.62 7.05 0.60
N MET A 40 4.01 6.34 1.57
CA MET A 40 3.78 4.90 1.53
C MET A 40 2.94 4.52 0.29
N PHE A 41 1.83 5.21 0.02
CA PHE A 41 1.04 4.95 -1.18
C PHE A 41 1.84 5.06 -2.48
N LYS A 42 2.70 6.09 -2.60
CA LYS A 42 3.57 6.24 -3.77
C LYS A 42 4.57 5.10 -3.89
N LYS A 43 5.22 4.70 -2.79
CA LYS A 43 6.18 3.60 -2.79
C LYS A 43 5.52 2.26 -3.14
N ILE A 44 4.38 1.94 -2.52
CA ILE A 44 3.60 0.72 -2.83
C ILE A 44 3.16 0.70 -4.29
N HIS A 45 2.69 1.83 -4.83
CA HIS A 45 2.29 1.92 -6.23
C HIS A 45 3.47 1.67 -7.17
N SER A 46 4.67 2.17 -6.85
CA SER A 46 5.88 1.88 -7.62
C SER A 46 6.19 0.38 -7.64
N GLU A 47 6.21 -0.27 -6.47
CA GLU A 47 6.44 -1.72 -6.38
C GLU A 47 5.38 -2.53 -7.13
N TYR A 48 4.12 -2.10 -7.07
CA TYR A 48 3.04 -2.72 -7.84
C TYR A 48 3.26 -2.56 -9.36
N ALA A 49 3.66 -1.38 -9.81
CA ALA A 49 3.97 -1.10 -11.21
C ALA A 49 5.07 -2.04 -11.73
N ASP A 50 6.13 -2.26 -10.95
CA ASP A 50 7.23 -3.16 -11.31
C ASP A 50 6.75 -4.62 -11.45
N VAL A 51 5.83 -5.06 -10.58
CA VAL A 51 5.23 -6.41 -10.69
C VAL A 51 4.37 -6.54 -11.94
N VAL A 52 3.49 -5.57 -12.22
CA VAL A 52 2.58 -5.68 -13.38
C VAL A 52 3.30 -5.47 -14.73
N CYS A 53 4.44 -4.78 -14.74
CA CYS A 53 5.30 -4.66 -15.90
C CYS A 53 6.16 -5.91 -16.16
N ASN A 54 6.14 -6.90 -15.27
CA ASN A 54 6.81 -8.17 -15.49
C ASN A 54 6.09 -8.98 -16.59
N PRO A 55 6.78 -9.44 -17.65
CA PRO A 55 6.15 -10.19 -18.75
C PRO A 55 5.56 -11.54 -18.33
N PHE A 56 5.90 -12.05 -17.15
CA PHE A 56 5.36 -13.30 -16.58
C PHE A 56 4.24 -13.07 -15.55
N TYR A 57 3.88 -11.81 -15.28
CA TYR A 57 2.73 -11.52 -14.42
C TYR A 57 1.43 -11.77 -15.16
N ILE A 58 0.51 -12.48 -14.52
CA ILE A 58 -0.83 -12.75 -15.05
C ILE A 58 -1.81 -11.75 -14.43
N PRO A 59 -2.38 -10.81 -15.22
CA PRO A 59 -3.31 -9.83 -14.69
C PRO A 59 -4.52 -10.48 -14.02
N GLY A 60 -4.86 -10.00 -12.83
CA GLY A 60 -6.00 -10.50 -12.03
C GLY A 60 -5.63 -11.62 -11.06
N GLU A 61 -4.45 -12.23 -11.21
CA GLU A 61 -3.96 -13.18 -10.20
C GLU A 61 -3.34 -12.48 -8.99
N PRO A 62 -3.45 -13.09 -7.79
CA PRO A 62 -2.78 -12.59 -6.59
C PRO A 62 -1.25 -12.54 -6.78
N ILE A 63 -0.64 -11.45 -6.31
CA ILE A 63 0.82 -11.32 -6.30
C ILE A 63 1.39 -12.23 -5.20
N THR A 64 2.13 -13.27 -5.58
CA THR A 64 2.75 -14.25 -4.65
C THR A 64 4.27 -14.06 -4.49
N SER A 65 4.85 -13.04 -5.10
CA SER A 65 6.28 -12.78 -5.07
C SER A 65 6.80 -12.50 -3.65
N LYS A 66 7.82 -13.26 -3.23
CA LYS A 66 8.49 -13.07 -1.93
C LYS A 66 9.23 -11.73 -1.86
N SER A 67 9.86 -11.29 -2.96
CA SER A 67 10.57 -10.01 -2.99
C SER A 67 9.62 -8.84 -2.80
N PHE A 68 8.48 -8.86 -3.51
CA PHE A 68 7.43 -7.87 -3.36
C PHE A 68 6.94 -7.79 -1.91
N ALA A 69 6.63 -8.93 -1.29
CA ALA A 69 6.20 -8.97 0.11
C ALA A 69 7.25 -8.37 1.08
N MET A 70 8.54 -8.64 0.86
CA MET A 70 9.62 -8.06 1.65
C MET A 70 9.74 -6.54 1.47
N ASN A 71 9.62 -6.05 0.24
CA ASN A 71 9.68 -4.62 -0.07
C ASN A 71 8.49 -3.87 0.56
N ILE A 72 7.27 -4.39 0.42
CA ILE A 72 6.09 -3.82 1.06
C ILE A 72 6.25 -3.79 2.58
N LYS A 73 6.75 -4.88 3.19
CA LYS A 73 7.01 -4.91 4.64
C LYS A 73 8.01 -3.84 5.08
N SER A 74 9.07 -3.61 4.30
CA SER A 74 10.04 -2.55 4.56
C SER A 74 9.39 -1.16 4.50
N ILE A 75 8.53 -0.91 3.51
CA ILE A 75 7.79 0.36 3.39
C ILE A 75 6.86 0.57 4.61
N MET A 76 6.24 -0.49 5.13
CA MET A 76 5.34 -0.41 6.29
C MET A 76 6.09 -0.23 7.62
N LEU A 77 7.30 -0.79 7.76
CA LEU A 77 8.10 -0.72 8.99
C LEU A 77 8.97 0.53 9.12
N GLN A 78 9.18 1.28 8.03
CA GLN A 78 9.91 2.56 8.03
C GLN A 78 9.06 3.74 8.52
N ALA A 79 8.00 3.48 9.27
CA ALA A 79 6.97 4.44 9.66
C ALA A 79 6.77 4.45 11.19
#